data_AF-A0A7C3K9T1-F1
#
_entry.id   AF-A0A7C3K9T1-F1
#
_cell.length_a   1.000
_cell.length_b   1.000
_cell.length_c   1.000
_cell.angle_alpha   90.00
_cell.angle_beta   90.00
_cell.angle_gamma   90.00
#
_symmetry.space_group_name_H-M   'P 1'
#
loop_
_entity.id
_entity.type
_entity.pdbx_description
1 polymer ?
#
loop_
_entity_poly.entity_id
_entity_poly.type
_entity_poly.pdbx_seq_one_letter_code
_entity_poly.pdbx_strand_id
1 'polypeptide(L)'
;MIPSPLHNVLQQTDASFLPYGAARAGYSTPALVAETFGEPQAEYAAIRKGCALIDLPHRAVIRVTGADRIDFLNRMVTAELRPAARPSKAAGVEQAPQPPLTAFHCRRSFWLNRKGRIDADLRLVELPDEMLIDTDVLVGSAAAASLTSFVFSEDVAFTDATQRMHRIALHGPQALELLGKVSQHVAGPHLAELQPDQAAIVAIAGRRIVVDRQDSTGEFGLELFVDAEHITDVFECLLDAGHDVAQRAGGRTGPNMHAKAFGLRLAGWAAYNTARIENGWPLFNIDFGTDSLPAETGVLTDRVSFTKGCYLGQEVVARMQALGHPKKQLVALRVATGTAAGAGAQPVTGSAVYPADEAGTTTPPPGQPIGAVTSSTRSPMLGDAPICFAQVKYEHTTPGTRLSLSTDGERTDAVVQPRLRFWPRG
;
A
#
# COMPACT_ATOMS: atom_id res chain seq x y z
N MET A 1 1.66 13.56 -17.48
CA MET A 1 1.19 13.01 -16.20
C MET A 1 -0.28 13.33 -16.09
N ILE A 2 -1.09 12.41 -15.55
CA ILE A 2 -2.49 12.70 -15.26
C ILE A 2 -2.53 13.40 -13.89
N PRO A 3 -2.93 14.68 -13.80
CA PRO A 3 -3.06 15.35 -12.51
C PRO A 3 -4.27 14.78 -11.76
N SER A 4 -4.16 14.75 -10.43
CA SER A 4 -5.29 14.46 -9.54
C SER A 4 -6.49 15.38 -9.86
N PRO A 5 -7.75 14.91 -9.80
CA PRO A 5 -8.92 15.79 -9.82
C PRO A 5 -8.88 16.87 -8.73
N LEU A 6 -8.16 16.61 -7.63
CA LEU A 6 -7.93 17.57 -6.55
C LEU A 6 -6.76 18.51 -6.80
N HIS A 7 -6.04 18.40 -7.92
CA HIS A 7 -4.80 19.14 -8.14
C HIS A 7 -4.96 20.65 -7.99
N ASN A 8 -6.05 21.22 -8.53
CA ASN A 8 -6.32 22.66 -8.41
C ASN A 8 -6.56 23.09 -6.96
N VAL A 9 -7.20 22.25 -6.13
CA VAL A 9 -7.42 22.51 -4.70
C VAL A 9 -6.11 22.41 -3.94
N LEU A 10 -5.32 21.37 -4.21
CA LEU A 10 -4.05 21.13 -3.51
C LEU A 10 -2.99 22.16 -3.87
N GLN A 11 -2.97 22.69 -5.10
CA GLN A 11 -2.04 23.76 -5.52
C GLN A 11 -2.28 25.10 -4.82
N GLN A 12 -3.44 25.31 -4.18
CA GLN A 12 -3.72 26.49 -3.37
C GLN A 12 -3.15 26.38 -1.94
N THR A 13 -2.50 25.27 -1.63
CA THR A 13 -1.82 25.01 -0.35
C THR A 13 -0.30 25.02 -0.54
N ASP A 14 0.47 24.80 0.53
CA ASP A 14 1.93 24.67 0.49
C ASP A 14 2.41 23.31 -0.08
N ALA A 15 1.61 22.70 -0.97
CA ALA A 15 1.91 21.39 -1.52
C ALA A 15 3.10 21.42 -2.50
N SER A 16 4.12 20.58 -2.26
CA SER A 16 5.05 20.16 -3.30
C SER A 16 4.54 18.88 -3.96
N PHE A 17 4.88 18.68 -5.23
CA PHE A 17 4.42 17.52 -6.00
C PHE A 17 5.60 16.78 -6.63
N LEU A 18 5.48 15.45 -6.72
CA LEU A 18 6.46 14.60 -7.40
C LEU A 18 5.78 13.62 -8.38
N PRO A 19 6.47 13.21 -9.46
CA PRO A 19 5.98 12.18 -10.36
C PRO A 19 5.96 10.80 -9.68
N TYR A 20 4.83 10.12 -9.75
CA TYR A 20 4.70 8.71 -9.35
C TYR A 20 4.85 7.81 -10.58
N GLY A 21 5.91 7.02 -10.59
CA GLY A 21 6.25 6.12 -11.69
C GLY A 21 7.01 6.78 -12.84
N ALA A 22 7.60 5.94 -13.69
CA ALA A 22 8.30 6.38 -14.90
C ALA A 22 7.48 5.99 -16.15
N ALA A 23 7.51 6.84 -17.19
CA ALA A 23 6.92 6.50 -18.48
C ALA A 23 7.62 5.27 -19.07
N ARG A 24 6.88 4.18 -19.26
CA ARG A 24 7.39 2.90 -19.79
C ARG A 24 6.39 2.33 -20.80
N ALA A 25 6.90 1.67 -21.83
CA ALA A 25 6.05 1.01 -22.82
C ALA A 25 5.17 -0.07 -22.14
N GLY A 26 3.88 -0.06 -22.43
CA GLY A 26 2.91 -0.99 -21.83
C GLY A 26 2.40 -0.60 -20.44
N TYR A 27 2.85 0.52 -19.87
CA TYR A 27 2.36 1.07 -18.61
C TYR A 27 1.47 2.29 -18.88
N SER A 28 0.48 2.52 -18.04
CA SER A 28 -0.37 3.72 -18.07
C SER A 28 0.42 4.98 -17.70
N THR A 29 -0.19 6.15 -17.94
CA THR A 29 0.47 7.44 -17.71
C THR A 29 0.80 7.65 -16.22
N PRO A 30 2.02 8.07 -15.87
CA PRO A 30 2.39 8.42 -14.49
C PRO A 30 1.46 9.47 -13.87
N ALA A 31 1.22 9.34 -12.57
CA ALA A 31 0.44 10.29 -11.77
C ALA A 31 1.34 11.36 -11.14
N LEU A 32 0.74 12.47 -10.71
CA LEU A 32 1.40 13.49 -9.91
C LEU A 32 0.86 13.40 -8.49
N VAL A 33 1.71 13.07 -7.51
CA VAL A 33 1.32 12.94 -6.09
C VAL A 33 1.82 14.14 -5.30
N ALA A 34 1.06 14.57 -4.29
CA ALA A 34 1.55 15.53 -3.31
C ALA A 34 2.64 14.86 -2.47
N GLU A 35 3.84 15.42 -2.46
CA GLU A 35 4.98 14.91 -1.69
C GLU A 35 4.86 15.32 -0.22
N THR A 36 4.59 16.59 0.04
CA THR A 36 4.39 17.20 1.36
C THR A 36 3.57 18.48 1.20
N PHE A 37 2.96 18.93 2.29
CA PHE A 37 2.28 20.21 2.46
C PHE A 37 3.11 21.18 3.31
N GLY A 38 4.45 21.06 3.24
CA GLY A 38 5.43 21.96 3.86
C GLY A 38 5.98 21.50 5.22
N GLU A 39 5.27 20.62 5.95
CA GLU A 39 5.67 20.19 7.31
C GLU A 39 5.59 18.64 7.47
N PRO A 40 6.48 17.87 6.82
CA PRO A 40 6.36 16.40 6.76
C PRO A 40 6.38 15.73 8.13
N GLN A 41 7.07 16.30 9.13
CA GLN A 41 7.05 15.79 10.51
C GLN A 41 5.68 15.98 11.17
N ALA A 42 5.00 17.10 10.91
CA ALA A 42 3.67 17.37 11.44
C ALA A 42 2.59 16.56 10.73
N GLU A 43 2.74 16.34 9.42
CA GLU A 43 1.92 15.42 8.62
C GLU A 43 2.01 13.98 9.15
N TYR A 44 3.24 13.51 9.39
CA TYR A 44 3.47 12.21 10.00
C TYR A 44 2.88 12.12 11.43
N ALA A 45 3.02 13.18 12.23
CA ALA A 45 2.44 13.23 13.56
C ALA A 45 0.90 13.15 13.52
N ALA A 46 0.25 13.69 12.49
CA ALA A 46 -1.19 13.60 12.29
C ALA A 46 -1.64 12.15 12.02
N ILE A 47 -0.88 11.38 11.23
CA ILE A 47 -1.11 9.93 11.07
C ILE A 47 -1.09 9.24 12.43
N ARG A 48 -0.10 9.55 13.29
CA ARG A 48 0.10 8.85 14.58
C ARG A 48 -0.87 9.27 15.69
N LYS A 49 -1.25 10.54 15.75
CA LYS A 49 -1.94 11.13 16.92
C LYS A 49 -3.27 11.83 16.61
N GLY A 50 -3.58 12.07 15.34
CA GLY A 50 -4.77 12.80 14.91
C GLY A 50 -5.44 12.11 13.74
N CYS A 51 -5.62 12.87 12.65
CA CYS A 51 -6.10 12.35 11.38
C CYS A 51 -5.31 12.98 10.23
N ALA A 52 -4.90 12.17 9.27
CA ALA A 52 -4.25 12.58 8.05
C ALA A 52 -5.16 12.28 6.86
N LEU A 53 -5.47 13.30 6.06
CA LEU A 53 -6.17 13.18 4.79
C LEU A 53 -5.16 13.18 3.63
N ILE A 54 -5.19 12.12 2.83
CA ILE A 54 -4.18 11.83 1.81
C ILE A 54 -4.84 11.66 0.45
N ASP A 55 -4.33 12.37 -0.56
CA ASP A 55 -4.70 12.21 -1.96
C ASP A 55 -3.98 10.99 -2.58
N LEU A 56 -4.70 10.11 -3.29
CA LEU A 56 -4.14 8.88 -3.85
C LEU A 56 -4.27 8.76 -5.38
N PRO A 57 -3.78 9.74 -6.18
CA PRO A 57 -3.92 9.72 -7.65
C PRO A 57 -3.09 8.62 -8.32
N HIS A 58 -2.23 7.94 -7.56
CA HIS A 58 -1.42 6.81 -8.00
C HIS A 58 -2.17 5.47 -7.92
N ARG A 59 -3.45 5.47 -7.55
CA ARG A 59 -4.32 4.29 -7.56
C ARG A 59 -5.24 4.30 -8.78
N ALA A 60 -5.41 3.13 -9.39
CA ALA A 60 -6.42 2.86 -10.40
C ALA A 60 -7.58 2.06 -9.82
N VAL A 61 -8.75 2.20 -10.43
CA VAL A 61 -9.94 1.43 -10.07
C VAL A 61 -10.44 0.68 -11.29
N ILE A 62 -10.57 -0.64 -11.16
CA ILE A 62 -11.25 -1.49 -12.14
C ILE A 62 -12.60 -1.88 -11.55
N ARG A 63 -13.68 -1.58 -12.26
CA ARG A 63 -15.03 -2.00 -11.89
C ARG A 63 -15.34 -3.34 -12.55
N VAL A 64 -15.87 -4.28 -11.77
CA VAL A 64 -16.26 -5.61 -12.24
C VAL A 64 -17.73 -5.84 -11.95
N THR A 65 -18.49 -6.19 -12.98
CA THR A 65 -19.93 -6.50 -12.89
C THR A 65 -20.21 -7.89 -13.45
N GLY A 66 -21.42 -8.41 -13.22
CA GLY A 66 -21.87 -9.72 -13.70
C GLY A 66 -21.92 -10.77 -12.59
N ALA A 67 -22.82 -11.74 -12.72
CA ALA A 67 -23.10 -12.75 -11.70
C ALA A 67 -21.93 -13.73 -11.49
N ASP A 68 -21.11 -13.96 -12.51
CA ASP A 68 -20.00 -14.92 -12.48
C ASP A 68 -18.68 -14.30 -11.95
N ARG A 69 -18.65 -13.01 -11.59
CA ARG A 69 -17.42 -12.28 -11.26
C ARG A 69 -16.53 -12.95 -10.21
N ILE A 70 -17.11 -13.49 -9.14
CA ILE A 70 -16.36 -14.16 -8.06
C ILE A 70 -15.78 -15.49 -8.55
N ASP A 71 -16.59 -16.31 -9.23
CA ASP A 71 -16.16 -17.62 -9.73
C ASP A 71 -15.15 -17.49 -10.87
N PHE A 72 -15.30 -16.48 -11.72
CA PHE A 72 -14.33 -16.11 -12.73
C PHE A 72 -13.01 -15.67 -12.09
N LEU A 73 -13.03 -14.66 -11.23
CA LEU A 73 -11.81 -14.16 -10.58
C LEU A 73 -11.14 -15.23 -9.72
N ASN A 74 -11.89 -16.11 -9.07
CA ASN A 74 -11.32 -17.21 -8.31
C ASN A 74 -10.48 -18.16 -9.18
N ARG A 75 -10.72 -18.26 -10.49
CA ARG A 75 -9.86 -19.03 -11.42
C ARG A 75 -8.68 -18.21 -11.96
N MET A 76 -8.73 -16.89 -11.84
CA MET A 76 -7.76 -15.98 -12.42
C MET A 76 -6.69 -15.55 -11.40
N VAL A 77 -7.08 -15.16 -10.18
CA VAL A 77 -6.18 -14.57 -9.19
C VAL A 77 -5.62 -15.60 -8.20
N THR A 78 -4.57 -15.24 -7.47
CA THR A 78 -3.87 -16.14 -6.55
C THR A 78 -4.59 -16.41 -5.22
N ALA A 79 -5.51 -15.54 -4.81
CA ALA A 79 -6.25 -15.63 -3.55
C ALA A 79 -7.54 -16.45 -3.74
N GLU A 80 -8.02 -17.06 -2.67
CA GLU A 80 -9.23 -17.88 -2.68
C GLU A 80 -10.47 -17.03 -2.41
N LEU A 81 -11.35 -16.87 -3.40
CA LEU A 81 -12.50 -15.96 -3.31
C LEU A 81 -13.81 -16.67 -3.00
N ARG A 82 -13.88 -17.98 -3.23
CA ARG A 82 -15.07 -18.81 -2.94
C ARG A 82 -14.74 -19.85 -1.88
N PRO A 83 -15.75 -20.51 -1.26
CA PRO A 83 -15.49 -21.61 -0.35
C PRO A 83 -14.63 -22.70 -1.00
N ALA A 84 -13.67 -23.25 -0.25
CA ALA A 84 -12.82 -24.34 -0.72
C ALA A 84 -13.69 -25.55 -1.10
N ALA A 85 -13.67 -25.94 -2.39
CA ALA A 85 -14.47 -27.07 -2.88
C ALA A 85 -14.02 -28.41 -2.26
N ARG A 86 -12.72 -28.54 -1.97
CA ARG A 86 -12.06 -29.54 -1.12
C ARG A 86 -10.78 -28.93 -0.58
N PRO A 87 -10.38 -29.17 0.67
CA PRO A 87 -9.05 -28.79 1.13
C PRO A 87 -8.00 -29.48 0.25
N SER A 88 -7.20 -28.70 -0.49
CA SER A 88 -6.01 -29.18 -1.18
C SER A 88 -5.01 -29.69 -0.12
N LYS A 89 -4.60 -30.95 -0.23
CA LYS A 89 -3.43 -31.48 0.50
C LYS A 89 -2.14 -30.98 -0.18
N ALA A 90 -1.97 -29.67 -0.30
CA ALA A 90 -0.64 -29.13 -0.58
C ALA A 90 0.24 -29.49 0.63
N ALA A 91 1.10 -30.48 0.45
CA ALA A 91 1.88 -31.05 1.54
C ALA A 91 2.74 -29.95 2.20
N GLY A 92 2.52 -29.71 3.50
CA GLY A 92 3.46 -28.99 4.35
C GLY A 92 3.22 -27.50 4.59
N VAL A 93 2.06 -26.93 4.27
CA VAL A 93 1.75 -25.53 4.65
C VAL A 93 0.56 -25.47 5.59
N GLU A 94 0.81 -25.06 6.83
CA GLU A 94 -0.23 -24.61 7.77
C GLU A 94 -0.66 -23.18 7.41
N GLN A 95 -1.43 -23.03 6.33
CA GLN A 95 -2.15 -21.79 6.04
C GLN A 95 -3.62 -22.01 6.41
N ALA A 96 -4.15 -21.16 7.28
CA ALA A 96 -5.58 -21.15 7.54
C ALA A 96 -6.33 -20.87 6.23
N PRO A 97 -7.42 -21.60 5.94
CA PRO A 97 -8.25 -21.32 4.77
C PRO A 97 -8.67 -19.86 4.78
N GLN A 98 -8.58 -19.20 3.62
CA GLN A 98 -9.07 -17.84 3.51
C GLN A 98 -10.61 -17.88 3.48
N PRO A 99 -11.31 -16.98 4.20
CA PRO A 99 -12.77 -16.95 4.18
C PRO A 99 -13.28 -16.65 2.76
N PRO A 100 -14.50 -17.09 2.40
CA PRO A 100 -15.12 -16.68 1.14
C PRO A 100 -15.23 -15.15 1.04
N LEU A 101 -15.02 -14.61 -0.15
CA LEU A 101 -15.24 -13.19 -0.44
C LEU A 101 -16.73 -12.97 -0.71
N THR A 102 -17.41 -12.38 0.27
CA THR A 102 -18.84 -12.01 0.18
C THR A 102 -18.98 -10.49 0.17
N ALA A 103 -20.20 -9.99 -0.09
CA ALA A 103 -20.49 -8.56 -0.06
C ALA A 103 -19.94 -7.90 1.21
N PHE A 104 -19.33 -6.73 1.03
CA PHE A 104 -18.67 -5.92 2.05
C PHE A 104 -17.39 -6.53 2.65
N HIS A 105 -16.84 -7.58 2.05
CA HIS A 105 -15.51 -8.07 2.35
C HIS A 105 -14.51 -7.68 1.26
N CYS A 106 -13.25 -7.59 1.68
CA CYS A 106 -12.13 -7.28 0.81
C CYS A 106 -11.16 -8.46 0.76
N ARG A 107 -10.42 -8.57 -0.35
CA ARG A 107 -9.33 -9.53 -0.47
C ARG A 107 -8.18 -8.94 -1.26
N ARG A 108 -6.98 -9.19 -0.76
CA ARG A 108 -5.75 -8.94 -1.47
C ARG A 108 -5.34 -10.14 -2.32
N SER A 109 -4.91 -9.89 -3.55
CA SER A 109 -4.46 -10.94 -4.46
C SER A 109 -3.44 -10.43 -5.47
N PHE A 110 -2.72 -11.36 -6.10
CA PHE A 110 -1.97 -11.07 -7.32
C PHE A 110 -2.75 -11.53 -8.55
N TRP A 111 -2.64 -10.76 -9.62
CA TRP A 111 -2.87 -11.22 -10.98
C TRP A 111 -1.53 -11.59 -11.60
N LEU A 112 -1.42 -12.80 -12.15
CA LEU A 112 -0.16 -13.33 -12.69
C LEU A 112 -0.26 -13.52 -14.19
N ASN A 113 0.87 -13.34 -14.89
CA ASN A 113 0.99 -13.86 -16.26
C ASN A 113 1.29 -15.37 -16.28
N ARG A 114 1.30 -15.93 -17.49
CA ARG A 114 1.61 -17.34 -17.75
C ARG A 114 2.99 -17.80 -17.26
N LYS A 115 3.93 -16.87 -17.01
CA LYS A 115 5.25 -17.18 -16.44
C LYS A 115 5.27 -17.12 -14.90
N GLY A 116 4.11 -16.90 -14.27
CA GLY A 116 3.93 -16.78 -12.83
C GLY A 116 4.40 -15.44 -12.25
N ARG A 117 4.81 -14.47 -13.08
CA ARG A 117 5.22 -13.14 -12.62
C ARG A 117 3.98 -12.28 -12.38
N ILE A 118 4.10 -11.33 -11.47
CA ILE A 118 2.99 -10.47 -11.04
C ILE A 118 2.71 -9.45 -12.15
N ASP A 119 1.53 -9.46 -12.75
CA ASP A 119 1.11 -8.39 -13.66
C ASP A 119 0.46 -7.24 -12.88
N ALA A 120 -0.26 -7.55 -11.80
CA ALA A 120 -0.84 -6.54 -10.92
C ALA A 120 -1.01 -7.03 -9.47
N ASP A 121 -0.89 -6.09 -8.54
CA ASP A 121 -1.22 -6.25 -7.13
C ASP A 121 -2.61 -5.69 -6.86
N LEU A 122 -3.57 -6.56 -6.52
CA LEU A 122 -5.00 -6.25 -6.51
C LEU A 122 -5.58 -6.21 -5.10
N ARG A 123 -6.36 -5.18 -4.79
CA ARG A 123 -7.29 -5.16 -3.66
C ARG A 123 -8.72 -5.24 -4.18
N LEU A 124 -9.33 -6.39 -4.01
CA LEU A 124 -10.71 -6.69 -4.37
C LEU A 124 -11.63 -6.20 -3.24
N VAL A 125 -12.65 -5.42 -3.57
CA VAL A 125 -13.68 -4.93 -2.65
C VAL A 125 -15.03 -5.37 -3.21
N GLU A 126 -15.60 -6.43 -2.65
CA GLU A 126 -16.86 -7.00 -3.12
C GLU A 126 -18.05 -6.21 -2.55
N LEU A 127 -18.96 -5.79 -3.42
CA LEU A 127 -20.22 -5.15 -3.08
C LEU A 127 -21.38 -6.02 -3.61
N PRO A 128 -22.65 -5.77 -3.20
CA PRO A 128 -23.76 -6.61 -3.64
C PRO A 128 -23.89 -6.77 -5.17
N ASP A 129 -23.73 -5.67 -5.90
CA ASP A 129 -24.02 -5.62 -7.34
C ASP A 129 -22.75 -5.56 -8.23
N GLU A 130 -21.59 -5.29 -7.63
CA GLU A 130 -20.34 -5.05 -8.33
C GLU A 130 -19.14 -5.40 -7.43
N MET A 131 -17.96 -5.48 -8.03
CA MET A 131 -16.68 -5.45 -7.32
C MET A 131 -15.87 -4.24 -7.78
N LEU A 132 -15.24 -3.55 -6.83
CA LEU A 132 -14.22 -2.56 -7.11
C LEU A 132 -12.85 -3.18 -6.85
N ILE A 133 -11.95 -3.08 -7.82
CA ILE A 133 -10.57 -3.52 -7.69
C ILE A 133 -9.68 -2.29 -7.66
N ASP A 134 -9.04 -2.04 -6.52
CA ASP A 134 -7.98 -1.05 -6.38
C ASP A 134 -6.62 -1.68 -6.76
N THR A 135 -5.84 -0.97 -7.57
CA THR A 135 -4.49 -1.38 -7.96
C THR A 135 -3.61 -0.16 -8.28
N ASP A 136 -2.36 -0.39 -8.64
CA ASP A 136 -1.45 0.68 -9.06
C ASP A 136 -1.87 1.29 -10.40
N VAL A 137 -1.87 2.63 -10.48
CA VAL A 137 -2.33 3.37 -11.66
C VAL A 137 -1.62 2.96 -12.94
N LEU A 138 -0.36 2.52 -12.85
CA LEU A 138 0.45 2.21 -14.00
C LEU A 138 0.05 0.89 -14.67
N VAL A 139 -0.68 0.02 -13.98
CA VAL A 139 -1.08 -1.31 -14.50
C VAL A 139 -2.60 -1.51 -14.58
N GLY A 140 -3.41 -0.63 -14.01
CA GLY A 140 -4.87 -0.82 -13.93
C GLY A 140 -5.54 -1.10 -15.27
N SER A 141 -5.24 -0.29 -16.29
CA SER A 141 -5.81 -0.45 -17.64
C SER A 141 -5.38 -1.76 -18.31
N ALA A 142 -4.08 -2.09 -18.19
CA ALA A 142 -3.51 -3.31 -18.75
C ALA A 142 -4.06 -4.57 -18.05
N ALA A 143 -4.25 -4.51 -16.72
CA ALA A 143 -4.83 -5.59 -15.93
C ALA A 143 -6.29 -5.83 -16.31
N ALA A 144 -7.11 -4.78 -16.46
CA ALA A 144 -8.49 -4.89 -16.92
C ALA A 144 -8.57 -5.51 -18.31
N ALA A 145 -7.77 -5.03 -19.27
CA ALA A 145 -7.73 -5.58 -20.63
C ALA A 145 -7.27 -7.05 -20.65
N SER A 146 -6.25 -7.38 -19.85
CA SER A 146 -5.74 -8.75 -19.73
C SER A 146 -6.80 -9.69 -19.17
N LEU A 147 -7.48 -9.33 -18.07
CA LEU A 147 -8.56 -10.12 -17.49
C LEU A 147 -9.74 -10.31 -18.46
N THR A 148 -10.16 -9.25 -19.15
CA THR A 148 -11.20 -9.31 -20.18
C THR A 148 -10.87 -10.31 -21.29
N SER A 149 -9.61 -10.47 -21.67
CA SER A 149 -9.20 -11.42 -22.72
C SER A 149 -9.44 -12.89 -22.37
N PHE A 150 -9.67 -13.20 -21.08
CA PHE A 150 -10.01 -14.54 -20.61
C PHE A 150 -11.52 -14.77 -20.46
N VAL A 151 -12.35 -13.74 -20.70
CA VAL A 151 -13.82 -13.86 -20.67
C VAL A 151 -14.30 -14.43 -22.00
N PHE A 152 -14.99 -15.56 -21.96
CA PHE A 152 -15.53 -16.20 -23.18
C PHE A 152 -17.05 -16.24 -23.17
N SER A 153 -17.63 -16.81 -22.12
CA SER A 153 -19.07 -17.02 -22.00
C SER A 153 -19.62 -16.65 -20.62
N GLU A 154 -18.73 -16.36 -19.67
CA GLU A 154 -19.10 -15.96 -18.32
C GLU A 154 -19.79 -14.59 -18.29
N ASP A 155 -20.79 -14.43 -17.41
CA ASP A 155 -21.39 -13.14 -17.09
C ASP A 155 -20.45 -12.35 -16.18
N VAL A 156 -19.44 -11.74 -16.80
CA VAL A 156 -18.48 -10.85 -16.14
C VAL A 156 -17.98 -9.78 -17.10
N ALA A 157 -17.88 -8.53 -16.64
CA ALA A 157 -17.31 -7.44 -17.41
C ALA A 157 -16.34 -6.62 -16.56
N PHE A 158 -15.18 -6.29 -17.13
CA PHE A 158 -14.17 -5.42 -16.51
C PHE A 158 -14.15 -4.07 -17.20
N THR A 159 -14.28 -3.00 -16.41
CA THR A 159 -14.19 -1.62 -16.90
C THR A 159 -13.09 -0.88 -16.15
N ASP A 160 -12.14 -0.32 -16.88
CA ASP A 160 -11.21 0.66 -16.31
C ASP A 160 -12.00 1.91 -15.90
N ALA A 161 -12.15 2.11 -14.59
CA ALA A 161 -12.90 3.20 -13.98
C ALA A 161 -11.96 4.27 -13.39
N THR A 162 -10.66 4.23 -13.70
CA THR A 162 -9.64 5.12 -13.13
C THR A 162 -9.94 6.60 -13.36
N GLN A 163 -10.57 6.97 -14.48
CA GLN A 163 -10.95 8.37 -14.74
C GLN A 163 -12.31 8.76 -14.14
N ARG A 164 -13.11 7.79 -13.70
CA ARG A 164 -14.44 8.02 -13.11
C ARG A 164 -14.43 7.92 -11.59
N MET A 165 -13.45 7.24 -11.02
CA MET A 165 -13.32 7.04 -9.58
C MET A 165 -11.99 7.59 -9.12
N HIS A 166 -12.01 8.33 -8.02
CA HIS A 166 -10.83 8.84 -7.35
C HIS A 166 -10.67 8.22 -5.96
N ARG A 167 -9.42 8.11 -5.51
CA ARG A 167 -9.05 7.50 -4.23
C ARG A 167 -8.47 8.56 -3.29
N ILE A 168 -8.97 8.59 -2.06
CA ILE A 168 -8.39 9.34 -0.94
C ILE A 168 -8.34 8.44 0.30
N ALA A 169 -7.51 8.77 1.27
CA ALA A 169 -7.43 8.04 2.52
C ALA A 169 -7.48 8.94 3.75
N LEU A 170 -8.06 8.42 4.82
CA LEU A 170 -7.99 8.95 6.18
C LEU A 170 -7.22 7.97 7.05
N HIS A 171 -6.09 8.42 7.60
CA HIS A 171 -5.30 7.62 8.53
C HIS A 171 -5.16 8.29 9.89
N GLY A 172 -5.20 7.49 10.95
CA GLY A 172 -4.94 7.92 12.31
C GLY A 172 -6.08 7.63 13.28
N PRO A 173 -5.82 7.74 14.59
CA PRO A 173 -6.78 7.37 15.62
C PRO A 173 -8.11 8.14 15.56
N GLN A 174 -8.11 9.34 14.97
CA GLN A 174 -9.30 10.19 14.84
C GLN A 174 -10.05 10.01 13.50
N ALA A 175 -9.54 9.18 12.58
CA ALA A 175 -10.12 8.99 11.24
C ALA A 175 -11.55 8.45 11.29
N LEU A 176 -11.80 7.47 12.17
CA LEU A 176 -13.12 6.86 12.33
C LEU A 176 -14.16 7.86 12.83
N GLU A 177 -13.81 8.63 13.86
CA GLU A 177 -14.72 9.60 14.48
C GLU A 177 -15.03 10.76 13.51
N LEU A 178 -14.00 11.28 12.83
CA LEU A 178 -14.17 12.30 11.80
C LEU A 178 -15.11 11.82 10.68
N LEU A 179 -14.86 10.64 10.12
CA LEU A 179 -15.71 10.11 9.05
C LEU A 179 -17.13 9.83 9.54
N GLY A 180 -17.29 9.30 10.75
CA GLY A 180 -18.59 9.08 11.37
C GLY A 180 -19.40 10.36 11.59
N LYS A 181 -18.73 11.50 11.85
CA LYS A 181 -19.38 12.80 12.01
C LYS A 181 -19.95 13.36 10.69
N VAL A 182 -19.28 13.13 9.57
CA VAL A 182 -19.65 13.73 8.27
C VAL A 182 -20.46 12.80 7.36
N SER A 183 -20.60 11.53 7.75
CA SER A 183 -21.20 10.51 6.90
C SER A 183 -22.49 9.94 7.48
N GLN A 184 -23.37 9.50 6.58
CA GLN A 184 -24.55 8.72 6.93
C GLN A 184 -24.37 7.29 6.43
N HIS A 185 -24.72 6.31 7.25
CA HIS A 185 -24.66 4.90 6.83
C HIS A 185 -25.65 4.63 5.69
N VAL A 186 -25.22 3.86 4.69
CA VAL A 186 -26.05 3.45 3.54
C VAL A 186 -26.17 1.94 3.46
N ALA A 187 -25.06 1.20 3.52
CA ALA A 187 -25.06 -0.26 3.45
C ALA A 187 -23.77 -0.89 4.03
N GLY A 188 -23.83 -2.19 4.32
CA GLY A 188 -22.72 -2.94 4.93
C GLY A 188 -22.62 -2.73 6.45
N PRO A 189 -21.52 -3.15 7.08
CA PRO A 189 -21.25 -2.89 8.50
C PRO A 189 -21.28 -1.40 8.84
N HIS A 190 -21.65 -1.05 10.07
CA HIS A 190 -21.47 0.32 10.56
C HIS A 190 -19.96 0.63 10.65
N LEU A 191 -19.57 1.88 10.35
CA LEU A 191 -18.16 2.28 10.41
C LEU A 191 -17.51 1.94 11.76
N ALA A 192 -18.22 2.16 12.86
CA ALA A 192 -17.76 1.85 14.22
C ALA A 192 -17.40 0.36 14.45
N GLU A 193 -17.94 -0.54 13.64
CA GLU A 193 -17.76 -1.98 13.72
C GLU A 193 -16.86 -2.52 12.60
N LEU A 194 -16.40 -1.65 11.69
CA LEU A 194 -15.69 -2.03 10.47
C LEU A 194 -14.35 -2.69 10.79
N GLN A 195 -14.25 -4.00 10.52
CA GLN A 195 -13.05 -4.78 10.75
C GLN A 195 -12.04 -4.62 9.60
N PRO A 196 -10.76 -4.98 9.81
CA PRO A 196 -9.82 -5.13 8.71
C PRO A 196 -10.40 -6.03 7.61
N ASP A 197 -10.12 -5.70 6.36
CA ASP A 197 -10.65 -6.40 5.18
C ASP A 197 -12.18 -6.38 5.04
N GLN A 198 -12.84 -5.37 5.61
CA GLN A 198 -14.23 -5.04 5.33
C GLN A 198 -14.38 -3.68 4.66
N ALA A 199 -15.51 -3.53 3.99
CA ALA A 199 -15.95 -2.29 3.39
C ALA A 199 -17.37 -1.94 3.84
N ALA A 200 -17.74 -0.67 3.72
CA ALA A 200 -19.09 -0.17 3.94
C ALA A 200 -19.42 0.87 2.86
N ILE A 201 -20.70 1.18 2.73
CA ILE A 201 -21.16 2.30 1.91
C ILE A 201 -21.74 3.35 2.85
N VAL A 202 -21.28 4.58 2.68
CA VAL A 202 -21.78 5.75 3.39
C VAL A 202 -22.15 6.85 2.40
N ALA A 203 -22.88 7.86 2.87
CA ALA A 203 -23.15 9.08 2.14
C ALA A 203 -22.43 10.26 2.78
N ILE A 204 -21.63 11.00 2.02
CA ILE A 204 -20.95 12.24 2.45
C ILE A 204 -21.38 13.33 1.47
N ALA A 205 -21.85 14.48 1.98
CA ALA A 205 -22.42 15.54 1.15
C ALA A 205 -23.50 15.01 0.16
N GLY A 206 -24.29 14.01 0.57
CA GLY A 206 -25.30 13.37 -0.27
C GLY A 206 -24.76 12.43 -1.37
N ARG A 207 -23.45 12.18 -1.43
CA ARG A 207 -22.78 11.34 -2.43
C ARG A 207 -22.47 9.96 -1.87
N ARG A 208 -22.72 8.91 -2.65
CA ARG A 208 -22.40 7.52 -2.27
C ARG A 208 -20.88 7.31 -2.29
N ILE A 209 -20.31 6.91 -1.16
CA ILE A 209 -18.89 6.63 -0.97
C ILE A 209 -18.72 5.19 -0.51
N VAL A 210 -17.85 4.44 -1.19
CA VAL A 210 -17.42 3.12 -0.70
C VAL A 210 -16.19 3.36 0.18
N VAL A 211 -16.22 2.84 1.40
CA VAL A 211 -15.16 2.98 2.39
C VAL A 211 -14.61 1.59 2.70
N ASP A 212 -13.32 1.37 2.52
CA ASP A 212 -12.66 0.11 2.88
C ASP A 212 -11.58 0.33 3.95
N ARG A 213 -11.52 -0.55 4.95
CA ARG A 213 -10.53 -0.42 6.02
C ARG A 213 -9.17 -0.96 5.59
N GLN A 214 -8.16 -0.10 5.60
CA GLN A 214 -6.76 -0.44 5.34
C GLN A 214 -5.83 0.25 6.33
N ASP A 215 -5.27 -0.53 7.25
CA ASP A 215 -4.36 -0.02 8.28
C ASP A 215 -2.90 0.02 7.75
N SER A 216 -2.71 0.56 6.54
CA SER A 216 -1.44 0.55 5.77
C SER A 216 -0.31 1.33 6.44
N THR A 217 -0.66 2.31 7.27
CA THR A 217 0.27 3.16 8.02
C THR A 217 0.58 2.63 9.43
N GLY A 218 0.01 1.49 9.83
CA GLY A 218 0.12 0.95 11.19
C GLY A 218 -0.84 1.61 12.19
N GLU A 219 -1.72 2.47 11.67
CA GLU A 219 -2.81 3.16 12.36
C GLU A 219 -4.12 2.75 11.70
N PHE A 220 -5.24 3.01 12.38
CA PHE A 220 -6.55 2.86 11.78
C PHE A 220 -6.61 3.66 10.48
N GLY A 221 -7.00 3.02 9.38
CA GLY A 221 -7.03 3.65 8.07
C GLY A 221 -8.29 3.30 7.28
N LEU A 222 -8.86 4.30 6.63
CA LEU A 222 -10.03 4.18 5.76
C LEU A 222 -9.65 4.74 4.39
N GLU A 223 -9.81 3.92 3.36
CA GLU A 223 -9.65 4.36 1.97
C GLU A 223 -11.01 4.49 1.31
N LEU A 224 -11.22 5.60 0.59
CA LEU A 224 -12.51 5.99 0.05
C LEU A 224 -12.46 5.90 -1.48
N PHE A 225 -13.43 5.21 -2.06
CA PHE A 225 -13.74 5.33 -3.49
C PHE A 225 -14.81 6.41 -3.66
N VAL A 226 -14.47 7.45 -4.39
CA VAL A 226 -15.34 8.60 -4.65
C VAL A 226 -15.50 8.75 -6.15
N ASP A 227 -16.68 9.13 -6.64
CA ASP A 227 -16.81 9.54 -8.05
C ASP A 227 -15.92 10.78 -8.28
N ALA A 228 -15.10 10.76 -9.32
CA ALA A 228 -14.17 11.84 -9.62
C ALA A 228 -14.89 13.18 -9.83
N GLU A 229 -16.16 13.16 -10.25
CA GLU A 229 -16.97 14.37 -10.39
C GLU A 229 -17.37 15.01 -9.05
N HIS A 230 -17.32 14.25 -7.95
CA HIS A 230 -17.79 14.65 -6.62
C HIS A 230 -16.67 14.76 -5.57
N ILE A 231 -15.44 14.47 -5.97
CA ILE A 231 -14.31 14.40 -5.04
C ILE A 231 -14.05 15.72 -4.31
N THR A 232 -14.18 16.87 -4.98
CA THR A 232 -13.98 18.18 -4.35
C THR A 232 -14.97 18.41 -3.21
N ASP A 233 -16.27 18.15 -3.43
CA ASP A 233 -17.32 18.31 -2.40
C ASP A 233 -17.03 17.44 -1.16
N VAL A 234 -16.62 16.19 -1.38
CA VAL A 234 -16.30 15.23 -0.31
C VAL A 234 -15.05 15.65 0.44
N PHE A 235 -14.02 16.11 -0.28
CA PHE A 235 -12.76 16.55 0.30
C PHE A 235 -12.92 17.81 1.15
N GLU A 236 -13.65 18.81 0.65
CA GLU A 236 -13.98 20.03 1.39
C GLU A 236 -14.83 19.73 2.63
N CYS A 237 -15.81 18.82 2.54
CA CYS A 237 -16.61 18.39 3.67
C CYS A 237 -15.76 17.78 4.80
N LEU A 238 -14.76 16.96 4.46
CA LEU A 238 -13.81 16.38 5.41
C LEU A 238 -12.93 17.45 6.05
N LEU A 239 -12.40 18.37 5.25
CA LEU A 239 -11.56 19.48 5.74
C LEU A 239 -12.34 20.39 6.71
N ASP A 240 -13.55 20.80 6.34
CA ASP A 240 -14.41 21.66 7.15
C ASP A 240 -14.76 21.01 8.50
N ALA A 241 -15.01 19.70 8.52
CA ALA A 241 -15.32 18.99 9.75
C ALA A 241 -14.08 18.73 10.63
N GLY A 242 -12.91 18.55 10.03
CA GLY A 242 -11.66 18.29 10.72
C GLY A 242 -10.98 19.55 11.28
N HIS A 243 -11.23 20.71 10.67
CA HIS A 243 -10.74 22.02 11.08
C HIS A 243 -11.84 22.81 11.82
N ASP A 244 -12.01 22.61 13.13
CA ASP A 244 -13.04 23.35 13.87
C ASP A 244 -12.67 24.87 14.03
N VAL A 245 -13.29 25.70 13.18
CA VAL A 245 -13.81 27.09 13.31
C VAL A 245 -12.94 28.25 13.86
N ALA A 246 -11.77 28.06 14.47
CA ALA A 246 -10.98 29.20 14.99
C ALA A 246 -10.28 30.06 13.91
N GLN A 247 -10.30 29.66 12.64
CA GLN A 247 -9.60 30.36 11.54
C GLN A 247 -10.48 31.27 10.68
N ARG A 248 -11.82 31.23 10.81
CA ARG A 248 -12.71 31.99 9.91
C ARG A 248 -12.84 33.49 10.24
N ALA A 249 -12.22 33.98 11.32
CA ALA A 249 -12.35 35.37 11.77
C ALA A 249 -11.00 36.05 12.03
N GLY A 250 -10.19 36.29 10.99
CA GLY A 250 -9.23 37.41 10.86
C GLY A 250 -8.31 37.81 12.03
N GLY A 251 -8.15 36.96 13.04
CA GLY A 251 -7.47 37.29 14.29
C GLY A 251 -6.09 36.66 14.35
N ARG A 252 -5.07 37.49 14.63
CA ARG A 252 -3.69 37.04 14.90
C ARG A 252 -3.72 36.04 16.06
N THR A 253 -3.32 34.81 15.79
CA THR A 253 -3.23 33.73 16.79
C THR A 253 -1.92 33.85 17.58
N GLY A 254 -2.05 33.92 18.91
CA GLY A 254 -0.94 33.77 19.84
C GLY A 254 -0.56 32.30 20.06
N PRO A 255 0.62 32.01 20.62
CA PRO A 255 1.28 30.70 20.53
C PRO A 255 0.65 29.53 21.32
N ASN A 256 -0.47 29.71 22.03
CA ASN A 256 -0.99 28.70 22.98
C ASN A 256 -2.52 28.59 23.03
N MET A 257 -3.23 28.49 21.89
CA MET A 257 -4.67 28.17 21.94
C MET A 257 -5.22 27.57 20.64
N HIS A 258 -5.31 26.24 20.52
CA HIS A 258 -6.21 25.56 19.55
C HIS A 258 -6.56 24.14 20.02
N ALA A 259 -7.75 23.94 20.58
CA ALA A 259 -8.36 22.61 20.64
C ALA A 259 -8.84 22.25 19.22
N LYS A 260 -8.05 21.47 18.47
CA LYS A 260 -8.43 20.93 17.14
C LYS A 260 -9.28 19.69 17.35
N ALA A 261 -10.58 19.73 17.01
CA ALA A 261 -11.53 18.64 17.28
C ALA A 261 -11.05 17.24 16.85
N PHE A 262 -10.33 17.11 15.72
CA PHE A 262 -9.80 15.82 15.23
C PHE A 262 -8.30 15.81 14.90
N GLY A 263 -7.61 16.95 15.08
CA GLY A 263 -6.22 17.09 14.67
C GLY A 263 -5.98 16.81 13.18
N LEU A 264 -6.96 17.08 12.31
CA LEU A 264 -6.86 16.84 10.88
C LEU A 264 -5.70 17.63 10.25
N ARG A 265 -4.94 16.98 9.38
CA ARG A 265 -3.99 17.60 8.47
C ARG A 265 -4.04 16.93 7.10
N LEU A 266 -3.79 17.70 6.05
CA LEU A 266 -3.35 17.11 4.79
C LEU A 266 -1.98 16.46 5.00
N ALA A 267 -1.75 15.31 4.39
CA ALA A 267 -0.45 14.63 4.44
C ALA A 267 -0.07 14.11 3.05
N GLY A 268 1.18 14.32 2.69
CA GLY A 268 1.74 13.91 1.42
C GLY A 268 2.45 12.56 1.48
N TRP A 269 3.03 12.20 0.34
CA TRP A 269 3.79 10.98 0.13
C TRP A 269 4.91 10.78 1.16
N ALA A 270 5.63 11.82 1.57
CA ALA A 270 6.76 11.69 2.51
C ALA A 270 6.32 11.13 3.88
N ALA A 271 5.21 11.65 4.43
CA ALA A 271 4.64 11.20 5.69
C ALA A 271 4.06 9.78 5.57
N TYR A 272 3.29 9.52 4.50
CA TYR A 272 2.74 8.20 4.21
C TYR A 272 3.85 7.16 4.04
N ASN A 273 4.88 7.47 3.26
CA ASN A 273 6.01 6.60 2.97
C ASN A 273 6.77 6.22 4.23
N THR A 274 6.95 7.17 5.17
CA THR A 274 7.54 6.87 6.47
C THR A 274 6.67 5.91 7.26
N ALA A 275 5.38 6.20 7.38
CA ALA A 275 4.47 5.41 8.21
C ALA A 275 4.23 3.99 7.67
N ARG A 276 4.14 3.82 6.35
CA ARG A 276 3.96 2.51 5.70
C ARG A 276 5.21 1.64 5.79
N ILE A 277 6.42 2.22 5.71
CA ILE A 277 7.66 1.47 5.91
C ILE A 277 7.73 0.97 7.35
N GLU A 278 7.48 1.83 8.34
CA GLU A 278 7.43 1.42 9.76
C GLU A 278 6.46 0.26 10.00
N ASN A 279 5.29 0.30 9.37
CA ASN A 279 4.25 -0.73 9.48
C ASN A 279 4.60 -2.05 8.77
N GLY A 280 5.59 -2.08 7.89
CA GLY A 280 5.92 -3.27 7.10
C GLY A 280 5.05 -3.44 5.86
N TRP A 281 4.62 -2.35 5.24
CA TRP A 281 3.71 -2.35 4.10
C TRP A 281 4.44 -2.04 2.78
N PRO A 282 4.86 -3.07 2.02
CA PRO A 282 5.51 -2.86 0.74
C PRO A 282 4.49 -2.48 -0.34
N LEU A 283 4.93 -1.69 -1.32
CA LEU A 283 4.09 -1.22 -2.42
C LEU A 283 4.54 -1.83 -3.76
N PHE A 284 3.55 -2.25 -4.57
CA PHE A 284 3.80 -2.68 -5.94
C PHE A 284 4.33 -1.52 -6.79
N ASN A 285 5.22 -1.82 -7.74
CA ASN A 285 6.02 -0.87 -8.53
C ASN A 285 7.04 -0.01 -7.75
N ILE A 286 7.18 -0.23 -6.43
CA ILE A 286 8.21 0.40 -5.59
C ILE A 286 9.10 -0.66 -4.95
N ASP A 287 8.51 -1.55 -4.16
CA ASP A 287 9.22 -2.57 -3.37
C ASP A 287 9.33 -3.91 -4.09
N PHE A 288 8.35 -4.21 -4.94
CA PHE A 288 8.33 -5.34 -5.86
C PHE A 288 7.52 -4.93 -7.09
N GLY A 289 7.63 -5.64 -8.20
CA GLY A 289 7.01 -5.20 -9.45
C GLY A 289 6.77 -6.33 -10.43
N THR A 290 6.60 -5.97 -11.71
CA THR A 290 6.20 -6.97 -12.74
C THR A 290 7.27 -8.00 -13.08
N ASP A 291 8.51 -7.76 -12.65
CA ASP A 291 9.61 -8.70 -12.76
C ASP A 291 9.62 -9.72 -11.61
N SER A 292 8.76 -9.56 -10.60
CA SER A 292 8.79 -10.32 -9.35
C SER A 292 7.88 -11.55 -9.41
N LEU A 293 8.31 -12.64 -8.78
CA LEU A 293 7.44 -13.78 -8.45
C LEU A 293 6.78 -13.54 -7.08
N PRO A 294 5.59 -14.09 -6.80
CA PRO A 294 4.91 -13.93 -5.51
C PRO A 294 5.79 -14.20 -4.28
N ALA A 295 6.64 -15.24 -4.33
CA ALA A 295 7.52 -15.61 -3.23
C ALA A 295 8.65 -14.59 -2.94
N GLU A 296 8.91 -13.67 -3.87
CA GLU A 296 9.97 -12.67 -3.75
C GLU A 296 9.50 -11.41 -2.98
N THR A 297 8.19 -11.27 -2.72
CA THR A 297 7.54 -10.01 -2.28
C THR A 297 7.47 -9.79 -0.78
N GLY A 298 7.67 -10.84 0.03
CA GLY A 298 7.48 -10.76 1.49
C GLY A 298 6.02 -10.66 1.97
N VAL A 299 5.03 -10.64 1.06
CA VAL A 299 3.58 -10.59 1.37
C VAL A 299 2.81 -11.80 0.82
N LEU A 300 3.53 -12.88 0.54
CA LEU A 300 3.01 -14.08 -0.12
C LEU A 300 1.76 -14.67 0.57
N THR A 301 1.79 -14.79 1.90
CA THR A 301 0.74 -15.44 2.70
C THR A 301 -0.58 -14.66 2.72
N ASP A 302 -0.53 -13.35 2.47
CA ASP A 302 -1.71 -12.48 2.39
C ASP A 302 -2.38 -12.55 1.00
N ARG A 303 -1.56 -12.79 -0.05
CA ARG A 303 -1.98 -12.69 -1.45
C ARG A 303 -2.32 -14.01 -2.12
N VAL A 304 -1.75 -15.11 -1.64
CA VAL A 304 -1.81 -16.42 -2.29
C VAL A 304 -2.49 -17.42 -1.35
N SER A 305 -3.50 -18.13 -1.86
CA SER A 305 -4.00 -19.35 -1.24
C SER A 305 -3.24 -20.54 -1.79
N PHE A 306 -2.62 -21.31 -0.89
CA PHE A 306 -2.00 -22.60 -1.21
C PHE A 306 -3.01 -23.76 -1.12
N THR A 307 -4.21 -23.49 -0.62
CA THR A 307 -5.27 -24.48 -0.39
C THR A 307 -6.33 -24.52 -1.50
N LYS A 308 -6.38 -23.50 -2.36
CA LYS A 308 -7.34 -23.41 -3.47
C LYS A 308 -6.97 -24.30 -4.66
N GLY A 309 -7.98 -24.54 -5.50
CA GLY A 309 -7.82 -25.22 -6.79
C GLY A 309 -7.11 -24.38 -7.86
N CYS A 310 -7.17 -24.85 -9.11
CA CYS A 310 -6.41 -24.29 -10.22
C CYS A 310 -6.66 -22.80 -10.48
N TYR A 311 -5.57 -22.05 -10.67
CA TYR A 311 -5.58 -20.67 -11.15
C TYR A 311 -4.43 -20.40 -12.13
N LEU A 312 -4.51 -19.32 -12.90
CA LEU A 312 -3.48 -18.96 -13.86
C LEU A 312 -2.12 -18.74 -13.19
N GLY A 313 -1.08 -19.46 -13.65
CA GLY A 313 0.27 -19.35 -13.10
C GLY A 313 0.51 -20.18 -11.84
N GLN A 314 -0.47 -20.96 -11.35
CA GLN A 314 -0.33 -21.79 -10.15
C GLN A 314 0.84 -22.78 -10.26
N GLU A 315 1.09 -23.38 -11.42
CA GLU A 315 2.19 -24.34 -11.59
C GLU A 315 3.55 -23.75 -11.18
N VAL A 316 3.80 -22.48 -11.52
CA VAL A 316 5.04 -21.79 -11.15
C VAL A 316 5.08 -21.55 -9.65
N VAL A 317 3.98 -21.10 -9.05
CA VAL A 317 3.87 -20.85 -7.60
C VAL A 317 4.04 -22.14 -6.81
N ALA A 318 3.36 -23.21 -7.21
CA ALA A 318 3.46 -24.54 -6.59
C ALA A 318 4.86 -25.14 -6.77
N ARG A 319 5.50 -24.94 -7.92
CA ARG A 319 6.88 -25.39 -8.16
C ARG A 319 7.88 -24.65 -7.28
N MET A 320 7.70 -23.34 -7.08
CA MET A 320 8.55 -22.56 -6.16
C MET A 320 8.41 -23.05 -4.73
N GLN A 321 7.20 -23.40 -4.31
CA GLN A 321 6.94 -24.00 -3.01
C GLN A 321 7.65 -25.37 -2.86
N ALA A 322 7.60 -26.22 -3.90
CA ALA A 322 8.21 -27.54 -3.86
C ALA A 322 9.75 -27.53 -3.97
N LEU A 323 10.33 -26.58 -4.71
CA LEU A 323 11.79 -26.50 -4.97
C LEU A 323 12.59 -25.79 -3.85
N GLY A 324 11.93 -25.20 -2.85
CA GLY A 324 12.57 -24.76 -1.61
C GLY A 324 12.55 -23.25 -1.36
N HIS A 325 13.04 -22.42 -2.28
CA HIS A 325 13.14 -20.98 -2.03
C HIS A 325 13.24 -20.10 -3.30
N PRO A 326 12.84 -18.81 -3.23
CA PRO A 326 13.04 -17.88 -4.33
C PRO A 326 14.53 -17.55 -4.56
N LYS A 327 14.84 -16.87 -5.68
CA LYS A 327 16.21 -16.37 -5.95
C LYS A 327 16.57 -15.18 -5.06
N LYS A 328 15.58 -14.30 -4.85
CA LYS A 328 15.67 -13.08 -4.05
C LYS A 328 14.40 -12.94 -3.21
N GLN A 329 14.47 -12.25 -2.08
CA GLN A 329 13.31 -11.97 -1.24
C GLN A 329 13.37 -10.53 -0.72
N LEU A 330 12.21 -9.89 -0.60
CA LEU A 330 12.09 -8.60 0.03
C LEU A 330 12.26 -8.79 1.53
N VAL A 331 13.20 -8.04 2.12
CA VAL A 331 13.50 -8.06 3.54
C VAL A 331 13.45 -6.66 4.12
N ALA A 332 13.20 -6.57 5.42
CA ALA A 332 13.36 -5.36 6.20
C ALA A 332 14.76 -5.31 6.80
N LEU A 333 15.43 -4.17 6.68
CA LEU A 333 16.76 -3.94 7.24
C LEU A 333 16.69 -2.74 8.20
N ARG A 334 17.22 -2.93 9.42
CA ARG A 334 17.52 -1.83 10.32
C ARG A 334 18.98 -1.45 10.14
N VAL A 335 19.24 -0.19 9.81
CA VAL A 335 20.59 0.33 9.56
C VAL A 335 21.20 0.77 10.89
N ALA A 336 22.48 0.47 11.09
CA ALA A 336 23.23 0.90 12.26
C ALA A 336 23.36 2.43 12.27
N THR A 337 23.13 3.05 13.42
CA THR A 337 23.47 4.45 13.65
C THR A 337 24.91 4.49 14.14
N GLY A 338 25.78 5.27 13.47
CA GLY A 338 27.17 5.42 13.88
C GLY A 338 27.28 5.91 15.33
N THR A 339 28.39 5.58 16.00
CA THR A 339 28.65 5.96 17.41
C THR A 339 29.09 7.42 17.58
N ALA A 340 29.43 8.12 16.49
CA ALA A 340 29.66 9.55 16.48
C ALA A 340 28.34 10.29 16.27
N ALA A 341 28.19 11.49 16.84
CA ALA A 341 26.98 12.31 16.92
C ALA A 341 26.37 12.80 15.57
N GLY A 342 26.56 12.06 14.47
CA GLY A 342 25.82 12.19 13.22
C GLY A 342 24.75 11.11 13.13
N ALA A 343 23.51 11.51 12.93
CA ALA A 343 22.41 10.59 12.67
C ALA A 343 22.78 9.68 11.48
N GLY A 344 22.81 8.35 11.65
CA GLY A 344 23.31 7.42 10.61
C GLY A 344 22.72 7.68 9.22
N ALA A 345 23.53 7.61 8.17
CA ALA A 345 23.10 7.94 6.81
C ALA A 345 21.92 7.05 6.37
N GLN A 346 20.87 7.66 5.80
CA GLN A 346 19.74 6.92 5.25
C GLN A 346 20.14 6.41 3.85
N PRO A 347 20.04 5.09 3.56
CA PRO A 347 20.25 4.61 2.20
C PRO A 347 19.18 5.16 1.26
N VAL A 348 19.51 5.36 -0.01
CA VAL A 348 18.53 5.76 -1.02
C VAL A 348 18.04 4.55 -1.80
N THR A 349 16.88 4.65 -2.47
CA THR A 349 16.44 3.61 -3.40
C THR A 349 17.52 3.34 -4.45
N GLY A 350 17.81 2.06 -4.69
CA GLY A 350 18.89 1.61 -5.56
C GLY A 350 20.25 1.46 -4.86
N SER A 351 20.41 1.91 -3.60
CA SER A 351 21.61 1.64 -2.81
C SER A 351 21.90 0.13 -2.80
N ALA A 352 23.09 -0.24 -3.25
CA ALA A 352 23.48 -1.63 -3.36
C ALA A 352 23.71 -2.26 -1.98
N VAL A 353 23.30 -3.53 -1.85
CA VAL A 353 23.41 -4.36 -0.63
C VAL A 353 24.50 -5.41 -0.84
N TYR A 354 25.33 -5.62 0.19
CA TYR A 354 26.49 -6.50 0.18
C TYR A 354 26.45 -7.42 1.41
N PRO A 355 27.10 -8.59 1.37
CA PRO A 355 27.43 -9.33 2.59
C PRO A 355 28.20 -8.43 3.57
N ALA A 356 28.04 -8.65 4.87
CA ALA A 356 28.90 -7.97 5.84
C ALA A 356 30.36 -8.47 5.72
N ASP A 357 31.32 -7.54 5.82
CA ASP A 357 32.73 -7.89 5.87
C ASP A 357 33.10 -8.44 7.26
N GLU A 358 33.95 -9.49 7.33
CA GLU A 358 34.42 -10.08 8.62
C GLU A 358 35.34 -9.12 9.40
N ALA A 359 35.97 -8.17 8.71
CA ALA A 359 36.78 -7.11 9.29
C ALA A 359 36.04 -5.80 9.05
N GLY A 360 35.74 -5.03 10.10
CA GLY A 360 35.09 -3.71 10.02
C GLY A 360 35.94 -2.62 9.36
N THR A 361 36.53 -2.92 8.20
CA THR A 361 37.27 -1.98 7.36
C THR A 361 36.28 -1.12 6.58
N THR A 362 36.37 0.19 6.80
CA THR A 362 35.59 1.24 6.11
C THR A 362 35.99 1.46 4.66
N THR A 363 36.88 0.61 4.11
CA THR A 363 37.40 0.69 2.75
C THR A 363 36.84 -0.48 1.94
N PRO A 364 36.23 -0.25 0.76
CA PRO A 364 35.48 -1.30 0.07
C PRO A 364 36.41 -2.40 -0.46
N PRO A 365 36.24 -3.68 -0.06
CA PRO A 365 36.68 -4.78 -0.91
C PRO A 365 35.74 -4.91 -2.13
N PRO A 366 36.24 -5.32 -3.31
CA PRO A 366 35.41 -5.53 -4.49
C PRO A 366 34.50 -6.74 -4.28
N GLY A 367 33.24 -6.50 -3.93
CA GLY A 367 32.19 -7.52 -3.85
C GLY A 367 31.10 -7.27 -4.89
N GLN A 368 30.49 -8.33 -5.42
CA GLN A 368 29.30 -8.19 -6.25
C GLN A 368 28.08 -7.87 -5.35
N PRO A 369 27.26 -6.86 -5.67
CA PRO A 369 26.01 -6.63 -4.95
C PRO A 369 25.14 -7.89 -4.89
N ILE A 370 24.57 -8.16 -3.73
CA ILE A 370 23.61 -9.26 -3.49
C ILE A 370 22.16 -8.77 -3.46
N GLY A 371 21.94 -7.48 -3.62
CA GLY A 371 20.62 -6.87 -3.57
C GLY A 371 20.66 -5.35 -3.74
N ALA A 372 19.50 -4.74 -3.62
CA ALA A 372 19.34 -3.28 -3.64
C ALA A 372 18.21 -2.85 -2.70
N VAL A 373 18.39 -1.68 -2.09
CA VAL A 373 17.34 -1.01 -1.31
C VAL A 373 16.23 -0.58 -2.25
N THR A 374 14.98 -0.85 -1.88
CA THR A 374 13.79 -0.47 -2.65
C THR A 374 13.13 0.77 -2.08
N SER A 375 13.06 0.84 -0.74
CA SER A 375 12.44 1.94 0.00
C SER A 375 13.19 2.19 1.29
N SER A 376 13.27 3.44 1.73
CA SER A 376 13.90 3.81 3.00
C SER A 376 13.23 5.02 3.65
N THR A 377 13.42 5.14 4.96
CA THR A 377 13.06 6.33 5.74
C THR A 377 13.91 6.41 7.02
N ARG A 378 13.95 7.57 7.67
CA ARG A 378 14.31 7.68 9.08
C ARG A 378 13.04 7.57 9.91
N SER A 379 13.01 6.64 10.86
CA SER A 379 11.80 6.30 11.61
C SER A 379 11.69 7.12 12.91
N PRO A 380 10.71 8.04 13.03
CA PRO A 380 10.52 8.79 14.27
C PRO A 380 10.17 7.90 15.47
N MET A 381 9.45 6.79 15.26
CA MET A 381 9.10 5.87 16.36
C MET A 381 10.28 5.03 16.84
N LEU A 382 11.37 4.98 16.07
CA LEU A 382 12.57 4.22 16.40
C LEU A 382 13.76 5.10 16.75
N GLY A 383 13.50 6.30 17.27
CA GLY A 383 14.55 7.23 17.67
C GLY A 383 15.32 7.79 16.48
N ASP A 384 14.61 8.04 15.38
CA ASP A 384 15.18 8.53 14.12
C ASP A 384 16.18 7.53 13.49
N ALA A 385 16.01 6.23 13.75
CA ALA A 385 16.83 5.18 13.15
C ALA A 385 16.51 5.03 11.66
N PRO A 386 17.51 4.90 10.77
CA PRO A 386 17.27 4.59 9.38
C PRO A 386 16.81 3.13 9.22
N ILE A 387 15.73 2.95 8.48
CA ILE A 387 15.14 1.66 8.15
C ILE A 387 14.84 1.59 6.66
N CYS A 388 14.91 0.39 6.08
CA CYS A 388 14.63 0.22 4.67
C CYS A 388 14.10 -1.17 4.33
N PHE A 389 13.38 -1.26 3.21
CA PHE A 389 13.17 -2.51 2.50
C PHE A 389 14.26 -2.70 1.46
N ALA A 390 14.66 -3.95 1.25
CA ALA A 390 15.63 -4.31 0.24
C ALA A 390 15.27 -5.66 -0.38
N GLN A 391 15.48 -5.77 -1.69
CA GLN A 391 15.41 -7.04 -2.39
C GLN A 391 16.80 -7.68 -2.34
N VAL A 392 16.95 -8.81 -1.63
CA VAL A 392 18.23 -9.46 -1.36
C VAL A 392 18.21 -10.92 -1.82
N LYS A 393 19.34 -11.46 -2.31
CA LYS A 393 19.50 -12.90 -2.59
C LYS A 393 19.08 -13.74 -1.39
N TYR A 394 18.35 -14.81 -1.65
CA TYR A 394 17.67 -15.60 -0.60
C TYR A 394 18.62 -16.14 0.48
N GLU A 395 19.84 -16.52 0.13
CA GLU A 395 20.84 -17.05 1.07
C GLU A 395 21.24 -16.06 2.19
N HIS A 396 20.84 -14.79 2.09
CA HIS A 396 21.16 -13.72 3.04
C HIS A 396 19.92 -13.13 3.74
N THR A 397 18.77 -13.81 3.68
CA THR A 397 17.48 -13.27 4.18
C THR A 397 17.11 -13.76 5.58
N THR A 398 17.94 -14.59 6.20
CA THR A 398 17.70 -15.09 7.56
C THR A 398 17.71 -13.93 8.55
N PRO A 399 16.70 -13.79 9.44
CA PRO A 399 16.69 -12.76 10.47
C PRO A 399 17.96 -12.77 11.32
N GLY A 400 18.49 -11.58 11.62
CA GLY A 400 19.76 -11.42 12.34
C GLY A 400 21.00 -11.42 11.44
N THR A 401 20.88 -11.77 10.16
CA THR A 401 22.00 -11.68 9.20
C THR A 401 22.46 -10.22 9.10
N ARG A 402 23.77 -10.02 9.24
CA ARG A 402 24.43 -8.71 9.04
C ARG A 402 24.73 -8.53 7.56
N LEU A 403 24.38 -7.36 7.06
CA LEU A 403 24.61 -6.90 5.68
C LEU A 403 25.28 -5.54 5.73
N SER A 404 25.81 -5.10 4.60
CA SER A 404 26.33 -3.74 4.43
C SER A 404 25.63 -3.02 3.27
N LEU A 405 25.30 -1.76 3.48
CA LEU A 405 24.60 -0.90 2.52
C LEU A 405 25.54 0.21 2.02
N SER A 406 25.41 0.59 0.76
CA SER A 406 26.03 1.82 0.25
C SER A 406 25.19 3.04 0.67
N THR A 407 25.76 3.91 1.49
CA THR A 407 25.11 5.10 2.06
C THR A 407 26.07 6.29 1.95
N ASP A 408 25.70 7.33 1.21
CA ASP A 408 26.54 8.54 1.01
C ASP A 408 28.01 8.27 0.60
N GLY A 409 28.23 7.20 -0.15
CA GLY A 409 29.57 6.77 -0.60
C GLY A 409 30.33 5.90 0.41
N GLU A 410 29.78 5.67 1.60
CA GLU A 410 30.31 4.80 2.64
C GLU A 410 29.54 3.48 2.75
N ARG A 411 30.08 2.56 3.56
CA ARG A 411 29.46 1.30 3.96
C ARG A 411 28.85 1.46 5.33
N THR A 412 27.54 1.26 5.46
CA THR A 412 26.88 1.19 6.77
C THR A 412 26.30 -0.19 7.00
N ASP A 413 26.54 -0.73 8.19
CA ASP A 413 25.98 -2.01 8.63
C ASP A 413 24.47 -1.96 8.71
N ALA A 414 23.82 -3.07 8.38
CA ALA A 414 22.40 -3.28 8.57
C ALA A 414 22.11 -4.71 9.00
N VAL A 415 20.99 -4.91 9.69
CA VAL A 415 20.57 -6.23 10.19
C VAL A 415 19.20 -6.58 9.63
N VAL A 416 19.09 -7.80 9.08
CA VAL A 416 17.82 -8.35 8.59
C VAL A 416 16.85 -8.55 9.74
N GLN A 417 15.66 -7.98 9.63
CA GLN A 417 14.60 -8.06 10.63
C GLN A 417 13.75 -9.33 10.45
N PRO A 418 13.09 -9.83 11.53
CA PRO A 418 12.26 -11.04 11.47
C PRO A 418 11.05 -10.95 10.52
N ARG A 419 10.52 -9.75 10.32
CA ARG A 419 9.36 -9.43 9.49
C ARG A 419 9.58 -8.07 8.85
N LEU A 420 8.77 -7.74 7.84
CA LEU A 420 8.80 -6.41 7.23
C LEU A 420 8.41 -5.28 8.20
N ARG A 421 7.67 -5.59 9.27
CA ARG A 421 7.19 -4.62 10.24
C ARG A 421 8.30 -4.23 11.24
N PHE A 422 8.59 -2.93 11.33
CA PHE A 422 9.59 -2.37 12.25
C PHE A 422 8.98 -1.84 13.54
N TRP A 423 7.74 -1.35 13.46
CA TRP A 423 7.00 -0.79 14.59
C TRP A 423 5.65 -1.51 14.72
N PRO A 424 5.54 -2.51 15.62
CA PRO A 424 4.25 -3.04 16.02
C PRO A 424 3.59 -2.06 17.00
N ARG A 425 2.39 -1.56 16.68
CA ARG A 425 1.51 -1.07 17.75
C ARG A 425 1.08 -2.28 18.59
N GLY A 426 1.23 -2.13 19.91
CA GLY A 426 0.88 -3.15 20.90
C GLY A 426 -0.61 -3.44 20.95
#